data_AF-T1C853-F1
#
_entry.id   AF-T1C853-F1
#
_cell.length_a   1.000
_cell.length_b   1.000
_cell.length_c   1.000
_cell.angle_alpha   90.00
_cell.angle_beta   90.00
_cell.angle_gamma   90.00
#
_symmetry.space_group_name_H-M   'P 1'
#
loop_
_entity.id
_entity.type
_entity.pdbx_description
1 polymer ?
#
loop_
_entity_poly.entity_id
_entity_poly.type
_entity_poly.pdbx_seq_one_letter_code
_entity_poly.pdbx_strand_id
1 'polypeptide(L)' 'SGPYRHVRHPIYTGILLAFVGSALALAEWRGVLAVLLAAVALIIKLRREERWMLERFGSDYAEYRKASWALLPGLY' A
#
# COMPACT_ATOMS: atom_id res chain seq x y z
N SER A 1 -11.11 14.54 -1.18
CA SER A 1 -11.43 14.75 0.25
C SER A 1 -11.51 13.39 0.93
N GLY A 2 -11.09 13.23 2.18
CA GLY A 2 -11.08 11.93 2.88
C GLY A 2 -9.67 11.30 2.99
N PRO A 3 -9.56 10.02 3.40
CA PRO A 3 -8.28 9.35 3.70
C PRO A 3 -7.29 9.35 2.53
N TYR A 4 -7.81 9.37 1.30
CA TYR A 4 -7.01 9.51 0.07
C TYR A 4 -6.18 10.80 0.00
N ARG A 5 -6.55 11.86 0.74
CA ARG A 5 -5.77 13.10 0.81
C ARG A 5 -4.40 12.88 1.47
N HIS A 6 -4.32 11.95 2.42
CA HIS A 6 -3.12 11.73 3.23
C HIS A 6 -2.37 10.47 2.82
N VAL A 7 -3.10 9.44 2.37
CA VAL A 7 -2.53 8.14 1.97
C VAL A 7 -3.07 7.79 0.58
N ARG A 8 -2.20 7.47 -0.38
CA ARG A 8 -2.60 7.13 -1.76
C ARG A 8 -3.32 5.79 -1.84
N HIS A 9 -2.96 4.82 -1.00
CA HIS A 9 -3.52 3.47 -1.04
C HIS A 9 -3.97 2.96 0.34
N PRO A 10 -4.97 3.61 0.99
CA PRO A 10 -5.44 3.21 2.32
C PRO A 10 -6.06 1.81 2.34
N ILE A 11 -6.61 1.36 1.20
CA ILE A 11 -7.11 -0.02 1.03
C ILE A 11 -5.98 -1.04 1.17
N TYR A 12 -4.79 -0.75 0.65
CA TYR A 12 -3.67 -1.70 0.69
C TYR A 12 -3.17 -1.87 2.13
N THR A 13 -3.19 -0.80 2.92
CA THR A 13 -2.93 -0.82 4.35
C THR A 13 -3.97 -1.68 5.09
N GLY A 14 -5.26 -1.53 4.76
CA GLY A 14 -6.33 -2.36 5.33
C GLY A 14 -6.19 -3.85 4.97
N ILE A 15 -5.84 -4.16 3.72
CA ILE A 15 -5.58 -5.54 3.27
C ILE A 15 -4.39 -6.14 4.03
N LEU A 16 -3.29 -5.39 4.15
CA LEU A 16 -2.11 -5.85 4.89
C LEU A 16 -2.46 -6.10 6.37
N LEU A 17 -3.25 -5.21 6.98
CA LEU A 17 -3.73 -5.36 8.35
C LEU A 17 -4.62 -6.60 8.51
N ALA A 18 -5.49 -6.88 7.54
CA ALA A 18 -6.31 -8.09 7.54
C ALA A 18 -5.46 -9.36 7.43
N PHE A 19 -4.41 -9.35 6.59
CA PHE A 19 -3.46 -10.46 6.51
C PHE A 19 -2.71 -10.66 7.83
N VAL A 20 -2.26 -9.58 8.47
CA VAL A 20 -1.60 -9.64 9.79
C VAL A 20 -2.56 -10.19 10.85
N GLY A 21 -3.80 -9.68 10.92
CA GLY A 21 -4.82 -10.18 11.84
C GLY A 21 -5.13 -11.66 11.63
N SER A 22 -5.20 -12.10 10.37
CA SER A 22 -5.42 -13.51 10.01
C SER A 22 -4.24 -14.39 10.41
N ALA A 23 -3.01 -13.92 10.19
CA ALA A 23 -1.80 -14.64 10.60
C ALA A 23 -1.69 -14.77 12.13
N LEU A 24 -2.04 -13.71 12.86
CA LEU A 24 -2.09 -13.73 14.33
C LEU A 24 -3.18 -14.67 14.86
N ALA A 25 -4.35 -14.67 14.23
CA ALA A 25 -5.46 -15.56 14.62
C ALA A 25 -5.13 -17.05 14.40
N LEU A 26 -4.38 -17.37 13.35
CA LEU A 26 -3.92 -18.73 13.07
C LEU A 26 -2.74 -19.16 13.94
N ALA A 27 -1.99 -18.22 14.52
CA ALA A 27 -0.81 -18.45 15.38
C ALA A 27 0.29 -19.35 14.76
N GLU A 28 0.35 -19.42 13.43
CA GLU A 28 1.27 -20.27 12.68
C GLU A 28 2.39 -19.44 12.06
N TRP A 29 3.63 -19.94 12.08
CA TRP A 29 4.79 -19.29 11.45
C TRP A 29 4.58 -19.09 9.94
N ARG A 30 3.79 -19.97 9.32
CA ARG A 30 3.38 -19.89 7.91
C ARG A 30 2.56 -18.63 7.61
N GLY A 31 1.83 -18.12 8.61
CA GLY A 31 1.11 -16.86 8.52
C GLY A 31 2.04 -15.67 8.32
N VAL A 32 3.22 -15.67 8.97
CA VAL A 32 4.24 -14.62 8.78
C VAL A 32 4.76 -14.63 7.34
N LEU A 33 5.02 -15.82 6.78
CA LEU A 33 5.44 -15.95 5.39
C LEU A 33 4.36 -15.46 4.42
N ALA A 34 3.09 -15.79 4.68
CA ALA A 34 1.97 -15.31 3.88
C ALA A 34 1.84 -13.78 3.90
N VAL A 35 1.97 -13.16 5.08
CA VAL A 35 1.97 -11.69 5.24
C VAL A 35 3.12 -11.06 4.47
N LEU A 36 4.33 -11.61 4.56
CA LEU A 36 5.50 -11.12 3.82
C LEU A 36 5.29 -11.19 2.31
N LEU A 37 4.78 -12.33 1.80
CA LEU A 37 4.48 -12.49 0.38
C LEU A 37 3.39 -11.51 -0.09
N ALA A 38 2.34 -11.33 0.70
CA ALA A 38 1.28 -10.36 0.41
C ALA A 38 1.82 -8.92 0.41
N ALA A 39 2.68 -8.57 1.36
CA ALA A 39 3.32 -7.25 1.43
C ALA A 39 4.15 -6.97 0.17
N VAL A 40 5.00 -7.92 -0.23
CA VAL A 40 5.83 -7.79 -1.44
C VAL A 40 4.98 -7.67 -2.69
N ALA A 41 3.95 -8.51 -2.83
CA ALA A 41 3.02 -8.45 -3.96
C ALA A 41 2.30 -7.10 -4.05
N LEU A 42 1.83 -6.57 -2.91
CA LEU A 42 1.20 -5.25 -2.84
C LEU A 42 2.17 -4.13 -3.22
N ILE A 43 3.42 -4.15 -2.75
CA ILE A 43 4.43 -3.14 -3.10
C ILE A 43 4.74 -3.18 -4.60
N ILE A 44 4.83 -4.36 -5.21
CA ILE A 44 5.06 -4.49 -6.65
C ILE A 44 3.87 -3.92 -7.43
N LYS A 45 2.64 -4.26 -7.02
CA LYS A 45 1.41 -3.76 -7.65
C LYS A 45 1.29 -2.25 -7.53
N LEU A 46 1.52 -1.71 -6.33
CA LEU A 46 1.58 -0.29 -6.01
C LEU A 46 2.53 0.44 -6.96
N ARG A 47 3.77 -0.03 -7.07
CA ARG A 47 4.78 0.59 -7.95
C ARG A 47 4.40 0.56 -9.43
N ARG A 48 3.66 -0.45 -9.88
CA ARG A 48 3.14 -0.50 -11.26
C ARG A 48 2.01 0.52 -11.46
N GLU A 49 1.07 0.61 -10.53
CA GLU A 49 0.00 1.61 -10.56
C GLU A 49 0.55 3.04 -10.51
N GLU A 50 1.52 3.33 -9.63
CA GLU A 50 2.13 4.66 -9.55
C GLU A 50 2.85 5.03 -10.86
N ARG A 51 3.52 4.07 -11.51
CA ARG A 51 4.14 4.30 -12.83
C ARG A 51 3.10 4.60 -13.91
N TRP A 52 2.03 3.81 -13.98
CA TRP A 52 0.95 4.07 -14.92
C TRP A 52 0.26 5.42 -14.66
N MET A 53 0.07 5.80 -13.41
CA MET A 53 -0.46 7.11 -13.03
C MET A 53 0.50 8.24 -13.44
N LEU A 54 1.81 8.08 -13.23
CA LEU A 54 2.82 9.04 -13.71
C LEU A 54 2.82 9.15 -15.23
N GLU A 55 2.71 8.04 -15.96
CA GLU A 55 2.65 8.04 -17.43
C GLU A 55 1.37 8.72 -17.95
N ARG A 56 0.25 8.52 -17.25
CA ARG A 56 -1.07 9.04 -17.67
C ARG A 56 -1.30 10.50 -17.30
N PHE A 57 -0.84 10.92 -16.12
CA PHE A 57 -1.14 12.22 -15.51
C PHE A 57 0.08 13.11 -15.31
N GLY A 58 1.31 12.61 -15.53
CA GLY A 58 2.53 13.41 -15.56
C GLY A 58 2.77 14.23 -14.29
N SER A 59 2.90 15.55 -14.46
CA SER A 59 3.22 16.52 -13.41
C SER A 59 2.15 16.61 -12.32
N ASP A 60 0.88 16.48 -12.67
CA ASP A 60 -0.23 16.61 -11.72
C ASP A 60 -0.18 15.49 -10.67
N TYR A 61 0.16 14.28 -11.11
CA TYR A 61 0.36 13.16 -10.21
C TYR A 61 1.69 13.24 -9.45
N ALA A 62 2.72 13.83 -10.04
CA ALA A 62 3.99 14.06 -9.35
C ALA A 62 3.84 15.05 -8.18
N GLU A 63 3.09 16.13 -8.35
CA GLU A 63 2.74 17.06 -7.27
C GLU A 63 1.85 16.40 -6.21
N TYR A 64 0.86 15.63 -6.63
CA TYR A 64 0.04 14.84 -5.71
C TYR A 64 0.86 13.84 -4.88
N ARG A 65 1.88 13.19 -5.46
CA ARG A 65 2.80 12.29 -4.75
C ARG A 65 3.60 12.99 -3.66
N LYS A 66 3.93 14.28 -3.81
CA LYS A 66 4.67 15.05 -2.79
C LYS A 66 3.81 15.39 -1.58
N ALA A 67 2.51 15.56 -1.78
CA ALA A 67 1.57 15.94 -0.73
C ALA A 67 0.93 14.74 0.00
N SER A 68 1.23 13.50 -0.39
CA SER A 68 0.61 12.28 0.12
C SER A 68 1.64 11.19 0.42
N TRP A 69 1.31 10.29 1.35
CA TRP A 69 2.08 9.07 1.64
C TRP A 69 1.55 7.91 0.79
N ALA A 70 2.36 6.93 0.45
CA ALA A 70 1.92 5.77 -0.33
C ALA A 70 1.04 4.79 0.48
N LEU A 71 1.50 4.39 1.67
CA LEU A 71 0.89 3.28 2.45
C LEU A 71 0.55 3.68 3.90
N LEU A 72 1.48 4.30 4.62
CA LEU A 72 1.26 4.73 6.00
C LEU A 72 1.85 6.13 6.22
N PRO A 73 1.24 6.97 7.08
CA PRO A 73 1.88 8.21 7.52
C PRO A 73 3.22 7.87 8.19
N GLY A 74 4.35 8.29 7.61
CA GLY A 74 5.70 7.96 8.10
C GLY A 74 6.37 6.76 7.41
N LEU A 75 5.65 5.96 6.61
CA LEU A 75 6.15 4.74 5.98
C LEU A 75 5.73 4.69 4.50
N TYR A 76 6.62 5.26 3.67
CA TYR A 76 6.53 5.41 2.20
C TYR A 76 5.33 6.23 1.71
#